data_AF-A0A661VV15-F1
#
_entry.id   AF-A0A661VV15-F1
#
_cell.length_a   1.000
_cell.length_b   1.000
_cell.length_c   1.000
_cell.angle_alpha   90.00
_cell.angle_beta   90.00
_cell.angle_gamma   90.00
#
_symmetry.space_group_name_H-M   'P 1'
#
loop_
_entity.id
_entity.type
_entity.pdbx_description
1 polymer ?
#
loop_
_entity_poly.entity_id
_entity_poly.type
_entity_poly.pdbx_seq_one_letter_code
_entity_poly.pdbx_strand_id
1 'polypeptide(L)'
;MAEASEHPDGAERPVVQRVSAPSAFQRFKATDHLGSTSLTSDENGNQVARQGYYPYGGVRWSSGTFPTEYGFTGQRWQQSLGLYDYQARYYDPAVGRFISADTVVPGTWNR
;
A
#
# COMPACT_ATOMS: atom_id res chain seq x y z
N MET A 1 8.66 17.92 -5.51
CA MET A 1 8.96 17.49 -4.13
C MET A 1 7.65 16.98 -3.55
N ALA A 2 7.55 15.68 -3.25
CA ALA A 2 6.32 15.12 -2.68
C ALA A 2 6.31 15.44 -1.18
N GLU A 3 5.46 16.36 -0.76
CA GLU A 3 5.20 16.58 0.66
C GLU A 3 4.48 15.35 1.19
N ALA A 4 5.17 14.58 2.02
CA ALA A 4 4.56 13.64 2.93
C ALA A 4 3.77 14.49 3.93
N SER A 5 2.45 14.59 3.73
CA SER A 5 1.57 15.16 4.73
C SER A 5 1.55 14.20 5.92
N GLU A 6 2.19 14.59 7.02
CA GLU A 6 2.03 13.99 8.34
C GLU A 6 0.53 13.75 8.60
N HIS A 7 0.14 12.50 8.84
CA HIS A 7 -1.26 12.13 9.05
C HIS A 7 -1.52 12.13 10.57
N PRO A 8 -2.31 13.07 11.13
CA PRO A 8 -2.65 13.07 12.54
C PRO A 8 -3.53 11.87 12.88
N ASP A 9 -3.16 11.25 14.01
CA ASP A 9 -3.68 10.01 14.59
C ASP A 9 -5.17 10.17 14.96
N GLY A 10 -6.07 9.69 14.10
CA GLY A 10 -7.52 9.65 14.38
C GLY A 10 -8.49 10.06 13.27
N ALA A 11 -8.02 10.50 12.10
CA ALA A 11 -8.90 10.76 10.95
C ALA A 11 -9.07 9.50 10.08
N GLU A 12 -10.31 9.13 9.77
CA GLU A 12 -10.64 8.06 8.82
C GLU A 12 -9.80 8.23 7.55
N ARG A 13 -9.03 7.19 7.18
CA ARG A 13 -8.23 7.22 5.97
C ARG A 13 -9.16 7.49 4.79
N PRO A 14 -8.91 8.52 3.96
CA PRO A 14 -9.79 8.81 2.84
C PRO A 14 -9.85 7.57 1.93
N VAL A 15 -11.07 7.07 1.69
CA VAL A 15 -11.29 5.94 0.77
C VAL A 15 -10.71 6.24 -0.60
N VAL A 16 -10.70 7.52 -1.01
CA VAL A 16 -10.17 7.94 -2.32
C VAL A 16 -9.03 8.96 -2.17
N GLN A 17 -7.86 8.64 -2.74
CA GLN A 17 -6.71 9.56 -2.79
C GLN A 17 -6.38 9.99 -4.22
N ARG A 18 -6.10 11.29 -4.40
CA ARG A 18 -5.58 11.86 -5.64
C ARG A 18 -4.12 11.46 -5.84
N VAL A 19 -3.80 10.93 -7.02
CA VAL A 19 -2.42 10.62 -7.40
C VAL A 19 -2.10 11.38 -8.67
N SER A 20 -1.23 12.38 -8.55
CA SER A 20 -0.82 13.28 -9.63
C SER A 20 0.48 12.79 -10.29
N ALA A 21 0.46 12.64 -11.61
CA ALA A 21 1.68 12.56 -12.43
C ALA A 21 2.16 13.99 -12.77
N PRO A 22 3.48 14.22 -13.00
CA PRO A 22 4.06 15.56 -13.21
C PRO A 22 3.61 16.27 -14.50
N SER A 23 2.90 15.56 -15.38
CA SER A 23 2.13 16.14 -16.49
C SER A 23 0.94 15.23 -16.81
N ALA A 24 -0.26 15.80 -16.89
CA ALA A 24 -1.52 15.19 -17.36
C ALA A 24 -2.27 14.17 -16.46
N PHE A 25 -3.61 14.24 -16.61
CA PHE A 25 -4.71 13.39 -16.11
C PHE A 25 -4.73 13.03 -14.62
N GLN A 26 -5.75 13.51 -13.91
CA GLN A 26 -5.96 13.16 -12.51
C GLN A 26 -6.36 11.68 -12.38
N ARG A 27 -5.69 10.96 -11.47
CA ARG A 27 -6.05 9.59 -11.09
C ARG A 27 -6.52 9.58 -9.65
N PHE A 28 -7.53 8.77 -9.39
CA PHE A 28 -8.13 8.58 -8.07
C PHE A 28 -7.95 7.12 -7.68
N LYS A 29 -7.41 6.85 -6.49
CA LYS A 29 -7.25 5.48 -5.98
C LYS A 29 -8.24 5.22 -4.87
N ALA A 30 -8.97 4.12 -4.94
CA ALA A 30 -9.78 3.64 -3.84
C ALA A 30 -9.05 2.57 -3.00
N THR A 31 -9.13 2.69 -1.68
CA THR A 31 -8.54 1.74 -0.72
C THR A 31 -9.59 0.89 -0.01
N ASP A 32 -9.18 -0.29 0.47
CA ASP A 32 -9.98 -1.10 1.38
C ASP A 32 -9.81 -0.64 2.84
N HIS A 33 -10.49 -1.32 3.78
CA HIS A 33 -10.44 -1.01 5.21
C HIS A 33 -9.04 -1.08 5.85
N LEU A 34 -8.10 -1.82 5.25
CA LEU A 34 -6.70 -1.87 5.70
C LEU A 34 -5.81 -0.84 4.98
N GLY A 35 -6.38 -0.07 4.06
CA GLY A 35 -5.66 0.88 3.21
C GLY A 35 -5.04 0.26 1.97
N SER A 36 -5.41 -0.97 1.59
CA SER A 36 -4.86 -1.60 0.38
C SER A 36 -5.47 -0.98 -0.87
N THR A 37 -4.62 -0.56 -1.82
CA THR A 37 -5.07 0.00 -3.10
C THR A 37 -5.83 -1.05 -3.91
N SER A 38 -7.14 -0.89 -4.08
CA SER A 38 -8.02 -1.89 -4.71
C SER A 38 -8.52 -1.44 -6.09
N LEU A 39 -8.68 -0.15 -6.33
CA LEU A 39 -9.19 0.42 -7.59
C LEU A 39 -8.43 1.71 -7.91
N THR A 40 -8.18 1.96 -9.19
CA THR A 40 -7.78 3.28 -9.70
C THR A 40 -8.76 3.68 -10.79
N SER A 41 -9.27 4.92 -10.71
CA SER A 41 -10.11 5.54 -11.74
C SER A 41 -9.45 6.78 -12.34
N ASP A 42 -9.92 7.18 -13.52
CA ASP A 42 -9.61 8.48 -14.11
C ASP A 42 -10.54 9.58 -13.57
N GLU A 43 -10.37 10.80 -14.07
CA GLU A 43 -11.18 11.97 -13.70
C GLU A 43 -12.64 11.91 -14.13
N ASN A 44 -12.97 11.04 -15.08
CA ASN A 44 -14.34 10.80 -15.53
C ASN A 44 -15.01 9.63 -14.77
N GLY A 45 -14.30 9.02 -13.81
CA GLY A 45 -14.78 7.87 -13.04
C GLY A 45 -14.63 6.52 -13.74
N ASN A 46 -13.96 6.45 -14.90
CA ASN A 46 -13.72 5.17 -15.57
C ASN A 46 -12.69 4.35 -14.80
N GLN A 47 -12.90 3.03 -14.71
CA GLN A 47 -11.92 2.13 -14.12
C GLN A 47 -10.68 2.03 -15.00
N VAL A 48 -9.52 2.31 -14.41
CA VAL A 48 -8.20 2.26 -15.04
C VAL A 48 -7.48 0.97 -14.64
N ALA A 49 -7.53 0.64 -13.36
CA ALA A 49 -6.89 -0.53 -12.81
C ALA A 49 -7.65 -1.02 -11.59
N ARG A 50 -7.63 -2.33 -11.35
CA ARG A 50 -8.30 -2.94 -10.19
C ARG A 50 -7.55 -4.19 -9.75
N GLN A 51 -7.43 -4.39 -8.45
CA GLN A 51 -6.66 -5.48 -7.86
C GLN A 51 -7.37 -6.01 -6.62
N GLY A 52 -7.38 -7.33 -6.48
CA GLY A 52 -7.79 -8.03 -5.26
C GLY A 52 -6.60 -8.69 -4.59
N TYR A 53 -6.60 -8.71 -3.26
CA TYR A 53 -5.57 -9.33 -2.45
C TYR A 53 -6.11 -10.60 -1.75
N TYR A 54 -5.24 -11.57 -1.52
CA TYR A 54 -5.41 -12.59 -0.49
C TYR A 54 -5.26 -11.96 0.91
N PRO A 55 -5.72 -12.63 1.99
CA PRO A 55 -5.64 -12.08 3.35
C PRO A 55 -4.24 -11.63 3.78
N TYR A 56 -3.18 -12.26 3.25
CA TYR A 56 -1.78 -11.95 3.55
C TYR A 56 -1.10 -11.09 2.47
N GLY A 57 -1.86 -10.43 1.60
CA GLY A 57 -1.32 -9.44 0.67
C GLY A 57 -0.82 -9.97 -0.66
N GLY A 58 -0.87 -11.29 -0.89
CA GLY A 58 -0.63 -11.84 -2.23
C GLY A 58 -1.67 -11.33 -3.22
N VAL A 59 -1.27 -11.02 -4.46
CA VAL A 59 -2.22 -10.59 -5.50
C VAL A 59 -3.09 -11.78 -5.92
N ARG A 60 -4.40 -11.68 -5.68
CA ARG A 60 -5.38 -12.71 -6.06
C ARG A 60 -5.80 -12.58 -7.51
N TRP A 61 -6.01 -11.35 -7.96
CA TRP A 61 -6.27 -11.00 -9.35
C TRP A 61 -5.91 -9.53 -9.55
N SER A 62 -5.50 -9.16 -10.75
CA SER A 62 -5.18 -7.77 -11.11
C SER A 62 -5.56 -7.50 -12.55
N SER A 63 -5.96 -6.27 -12.83
CA SER A 63 -6.37 -5.79 -14.15
C SER A 63 -5.94 -4.34 -14.35
N GLY A 64 -5.54 -4.00 -15.57
CA GLY A 64 -5.02 -2.67 -15.90
C GLY A 64 -3.63 -2.40 -15.33
N THR A 65 -3.22 -1.13 -15.36
CA THR A 65 -1.90 -0.70 -14.86
C THR A 65 -2.07 0.34 -13.77
N PHE A 66 -1.54 0.04 -12.58
CA PHE A 66 -1.56 0.99 -11.48
C PHE A 66 -0.49 2.07 -11.67
N PRO A 67 -0.82 3.35 -11.44
CA PRO A 67 0.16 4.44 -11.49
C PRO A 67 1.03 4.51 -10.21
N THR A 68 1.16 3.40 -9.48
CA THR A 68 1.77 3.37 -8.16
C THR A 68 2.30 1.99 -7.80
N GLU A 69 3.31 1.99 -6.95
CA GLU A 69 3.87 0.78 -6.34
C GLU A 69 3.23 0.48 -4.98
N TYR A 70 2.39 1.38 -4.44
CA TYR A 70 1.75 1.20 -3.13
C TYR A 70 0.50 0.33 -3.25
N GLY A 71 0.54 -0.85 -2.63
CA GLY A 71 -0.46 -1.90 -2.74
C GLY A 71 -1.06 -2.29 -1.39
N PHE A 72 -0.79 -3.53 -0.95
CA PHE A 72 -1.33 -4.12 0.27
C PHE A 72 -1.03 -3.28 1.51
N THR A 73 -2.06 -2.98 2.32
CA THR A 73 -1.99 -2.12 3.53
C THR A 73 -1.32 -0.75 3.30
N GLY A 74 -1.29 -0.29 2.05
CA GLY A 74 -0.64 0.96 1.65
C GLY A 74 0.89 0.91 1.66
N GLN A 75 1.51 -0.27 1.61
CA GLN A 75 2.97 -0.41 1.57
C GLN A 75 3.50 -0.50 0.15
N ARG A 76 4.75 -0.07 -0.03
CA ARG A 76 5.43 -0.11 -1.33
C ARG A 76 5.79 -1.55 -1.69
N TRP A 77 5.36 -1.99 -2.86
CA TRP A 77 5.76 -3.26 -3.43
C TRP A 77 7.14 -3.14 -4.08
N GLN A 78 8.11 -3.92 -3.61
CA GLN A 78 9.43 -4.04 -4.22
C GLN A 78 9.42 -5.22 -5.20
N GLN A 79 9.16 -4.94 -6.48
CA GLN A 79 8.97 -5.98 -7.50
C GLN A 79 10.20 -6.87 -7.69
N SER A 80 11.42 -6.34 -7.53
CA SER A 80 12.66 -7.11 -7.67
C SER A 80 12.86 -8.16 -6.58
N LEU A 81 12.27 -7.95 -5.40
CA LEU A 81 12.38 -8.85 -4.26
C LEU A 81 11.13 -9.70 -4.06
N GLY A 82 9.98 -9.27 -4.61
CA GLY A 82 8.69 -9.90 -4.32
C GLY A 82 8.22 -9.64 -2.89
N LEU A 83 8.61 -8.51 -2.29
CA LEU A 83 8.34 -8.18 -0.89
C LEU A 83 7.68 -6.80 -0.75
N TYR A 84 6.93 -6.62 0.33
CA TYR A 84 6.46 -5.31 0.76
C TYR A 84 7.47 -4.64 1.68
N ASP A 85 7.79 -3.38 1.38
CA ASP A 85 8.65 -2.54 2.19
C ASP A 85 7.81 -1.77 3.22
N TYR A 86 7.89 -2.18 4.49
CA TYR A 86 7.27 -1.52 5.64
C TYR A 86 8.24 -0.53 6.31
N GLN A 87 9.26 -0.04 5.60
CA GLN A 87 10.33 0.88 6.03
C GLN A 87 11.29 0.28 7.07
N ALA A 88 10.77 -0.32 8.14
CA ALA A 88 11.57 -0.97 9.18
C ALA A 88 11.93 -2.43 8.82
N ARG A 89 11.05 -3.12 8.10
CA ARG A 89 11.19 -4.53 7.74
C ARG A 89 10.57 -4.82 6.38
N TYR A 90 11.04 -5.89 5.75
CA TYR A 90 10.41 -6.44 4.56
C TYR A 90 9.44 -7.56 4.94
N TYR A 91 8.27 -7.54 4.30
CA TYR A 91 7.19 -8.50 4.50
C TYR A 91 7.00 -9.37 3.26
N ASP A 92 6.96 -10.68 3.46
CA ASP A 92 6.70 -11.66 2.41
C ASP A 92 5.21 -12.07 2.42
N PRO A 93 4.44 -11.68 1.39
CA PRO A 93 3.03 -12.02 1.29
C PRO A 93 2.76 -13.49 0.94
N ALA A 94 3.74 -14.23 0.41
CA ALA A 94 3.57 -15.65 0.07
C ALA A 94 3.47 -16.53 1.32
N VAL A 95 4.23 -16.17 2.37
CA VAL A 95 4.22 -16.86 3.67
C VAL A 95 3.54 -16.07 4.79
N GLY A 96 3.14 -14.82 4.51
CA GLY A 96 2.39 -13.97 5.41
C GLY A 96 3.18 -13.47 6.63
N ARG A 97 4.50 -13.24 6.50
CA ARG A 97 5.37 -12.84 7.63
C ARG A 97 6.49 -11.90 7.22
N PHE A 98 7.07 -11.20 8.20
CA PHE A 98 8.32 -10.47 8.00
C PHE A 98 9.50 -11.42 7.79
N ILE A 99 10.44 -11.03 6.93
CA ILE A 99 11.65 -11.83 6.66
C ILE A 99 12.76 -11.62 7.70
N SER A 100 12.58 -10.66 8.60
CA SER A 100 13.50 -10.36 9.70
C SER A 100 12.75 -10.26 11.03
N ALA A 101 13.45 -10.62 12.11
CA ALA A 101 12.97 -10.40 13.46
C ALA A 101 12.80 -8.90 13.74
N ASP A 102 11.95 -8.58 14.72
CA ASP A 102 11.84 -7.21 15.21
C ASP A 102 13.13 -6.78 15.90
N THR A 103 13.62 -5.58 15.62
CA THR A 103 14.82 -5.02 16.25
C THR A 103 14.55 -4.51 17.66
N VAL A 104 13.29 -4.24 18.00
CA VAL A 104 12.85 -3.82 19.34
C VAL A 104 12.32 -5.05 20.06
N VAL A 105 13.11 -5.55 21.01
CA VAL A 105 12.63 -6.51 22.00
C VAL A 105 12.05 -5.72 23.18
N PRO A 106 10.74 -5.81 23.49
CA PRO A 106 10.17 -5.16 24.66
C PRO A 106 10.94 -5.60 25.93
N GLY A 107 11.33 -4.62 26.73
CA GLY A 107 12.49 -4.69 27.62
C GLY A 107 12.61 -5.91 28.54
N THR A 108 13.85 -6.38 28.68
CA THR A 108 14.34 -7.41 29.61
C THR A 108 14.32 -6.95 31.09
N TRP A 109 13.36 -6.12 31.49
CA TRP A 109 13.37 -5.40 32.77
C TRP A 109 12.59 -6.07 33.90
N ASN A 110 12.06 -7.27 33.71
CA ASN A 110 11.48 -8.03 34.82
C ASN A 110 12.53 -8.99 35.38
N ARG A 111 13.31 -8.49 36.35
CA ARG A 111 13.99 -9.33 37.35
C ARG A 111 13.11 -9.46 38.58
#